data_AF-A0A9W9DPK4-F1
#
_entry.id   AF-A0A9W9DPK4-F1
#
_cell.length_a   1.000
_cell.length_b   1.000
_cell.length_c   1.000
_cell.angle_alpha   90.00
_cell.angle_beta   90.00
_cell.angle_gamma   90.00
#
_symmetry.space_group_name_H-M   'P 1'
#
loop_
_entity.id
_entity.type
_entity.pdbx_description
1 polymer ?
#
loop_
_entity_poly.entity_id
_entity_poly.type
_entity_poly.pdbx_seq_one_letter_code
_entity_poly.pdbx_strand_id
1 'polypeptide(L)' 'ILSYEPNKRTRAVNITKADYERLLPHHFLNDTVIEFGLQLWHHELAMENPELAQQIHIFNSFFYSKLNK' A
#
# COMPACT_ATOMS: atom_id res chain seq x y z
N ILE A 1 8.62 -1.15 -14.89
CA ILE A 1 8.57 -0.93 -13.44
C ILE A 1 7.74 0.32 -13.24
N LEU A 2 6.69 0.27 -12.43
CA LEU A 2 5.83 1.41 -12.11
C LEU A 2 6.19 1.87 -10.70
N SER A 3 6.39 3.17 -10.49
CA SER A 3 6.59 3.75 -9.15
C SER A 3 5.35 4.54 -8.77
N TYR A 4 4.83 4.31 -7.57
CA TYR A 4 3.69 5.03 -7.01
C TYR A 4 4.11 5.84 -5.78
N GLU A 5 3.87 7.16 -5.84
CA GLU A 5 4.21 8.13 -4.79
C GLU A 5 3.06 9.15 -4.67
N PRO A 6 1.99 8.84 -3.90
CA PRO A 6 0.82 9.72 -3.83
C PRO A 6 1.10 11.02 -3.09
N ASN A 7 2.05 11.03 -2.15
CA ASN A 7 2.52 12.24 -1.51
C ASN A 7 4.00 12.11 -1.09
N LYS A 8 4.66 13.25 -0.88
CA LYS A 8 6.10 13.30 -0.50
C LYS A 8 6.42 12.67 0.87
N ARG A 9 5.40 12.34 1.67
CA ARG A 9 5.57 11.74 3.01
C ARG A 9 5.43 10.20 2.97
N THR A 10 4.72 9.66 1.99
CA THR A 10 4.54 8.22 1.79
C THR A 10 5.77 7.64 1.10
N ARG A 11 6.17 6.45 1.54
CA ARG A 11 7.24 5.69 0.90
C ARG A 11 6.79 5.25 -0.49
N ALA A 12 7.63 5.53 -1.49
CA ALA A 12 7.45 5.06 -2.86
C ALA A 12 7.30 3.54 -2.92
N VAL A 13 6.25 3.07 -3.59
CA VAL A 13 6.07 1.64 -3.87
C VAL A 13 6.46 1.37 -5.32
N ASN A 14 7.44 0.50 -5.51
CA ASN A 14 7.91 0.08 -6.82
C ASN A 14 7.25 -1.24 -7.20
N ILE A 15 6.46 -1.22 -8.27
CA ILE A 15 5.71 -2.36 -8.78
C ILE A 15 6.44 -2.92 -10.00
N THR A 16 6.83 -4.19 -9.89
CA THR A 16 7.45 -4.97 -10.97
C THR A 16 6.39 -5.80 -11.70
N LYS A 17 6.79 -6.42 -12.82
CA LYS A 17 5.92 -7.35 -13.55
C LYS A 17 5.55 -8.57 -12.68
N ALA A 18 6.46 -9.05 -11.85
CA ALA A 18 6.21 -10.17 -10.96
C ALA A 18 5.16 -9.83 -9.88
N ASP A 19 5.14 -8.58 -9.40
CA ASP A 19 4.11 -8.11 -8.47
C ASP A 19 2.74 -8.08 -9.15
N TYR A 20 2.67 -7.62 -10.40
CA TYR A 20 1.44 -7.64 -11.19
C TYR A 20 0.89 -9.05 -11.40
N GLU A 21 1.76 -10.05 -11.66
CA GLU A 21 1.35 -11.44 -11.82
C GLU A 21 0.68 -12.01 -10.55
N ARG A 22 0.98 -11.46 -9.35
CA ARG A 22 0.31 -11.86 -8.10
C ARG A 22 -1.16 -11.46 -8.02
N LEU A 23 -1.63 -10.58 -8.89
CA LEU A 23 -3.06 -10.21 -8.99
C LEU A 23 -3.88 -11.25 -9.76
N LEU A 24 -3.23 -12.19 -10.45
CA LEU A 24 -3.92 -13.22 -11.21
C LEU A 24 -4.60 -14.24 -10.30
N PRO A 25 -5.67 -14.90 -10.77
CA PRO A 25 -6.33 -15.95 -10.01
C PRO A 25 -5.36 -17.02 -9.51
N HIS A 26 -5.67 -17.61 -8.36
CA HIS A 26 -4.88 -18.66 -7.70
C HIS A 26 -3.48 -18.24 -7.22
N HIS A 27 -3.17 -16.94 -7.20
CA HIS A 27 -1.95 -16.42 -6.58
C HIS A 27 -2.27 -15.70 -5.27
N PHE A 28 -1.38 -15.84 -4.30
CA PHE A 28 -1.41 -14.96 -3.12
C PHE A 28 -0.79 -13.61 -3.47
N LEU A 29 -1.45 -12.55 -3.03
CA LEU A 29 -0.89 -11.20 -3.02
C LEU A 29 0.40 -11.19 -2.20
N ASN A 30 1.37 -10.40 -2.64
CA ASN A 30 2.59 -10.16 -1.88
C ASN A 30 2.52 -8.83 -1.13
N ASP A 31 3.52 -8.58 -0.30
CA ASP A 31 3.62 -7.37 0.51
C ASP A 31 3.57 -6.08 -0.33
N THR A 32 4.23 -6.07 -1.49
CA THR A 32 4.26 -4.91 -2.40
C THR A 32 2.87 -4.54 -2.90
N VAL A 33 2.08 -5.52 -3.35
CA VAL A 33 0.71 -5.29 -3.86
C VAL A 33 -0.22 -4.84 -2.74
N ILE A 34 -0.08 -5.42 -1.55
CA ILE A 34 -0.87 -5.03 -0.37
C ILE A 34 -0.53 -3.59 0.04
N GLU A 35 0.76 -3.25 0.15
CA GLU A 35 1.21 -1.90 0.50
C GLU A 35 0.73 -0.86 -0.53
N PHE A 36 0.82 -1.17 -1.82
CA PHE A 36 0.29 -0.32 -2.88
C PHE A 36 -1.22 -0.08 -2.74
N GLY A 37 -2.02 -1.14 -2.59
CA GLY A 37 -3.47 -1.02 -2.51
C GLY A 37 -3.93 -0.17 -1.31
N LEU A 38 -3.28 -0.36 -0.15
CA LEU A 38 -3.56 0.43 1.05
C LEU A 38 -3.22 1.91 0.86
N GLN A 39 -2.09 2.22 0.22
CA GLN A 39 -1.72 3.62 -0.07
C GLN A 39 -2.69 4.27 -1.07
N LEU A 40 -3.12 3.51 -2.09
CA LEU A 40 -4.08 3.99 -3.08
C LEU A 40 -5.41 4.36 -2.43
N TRP A 41 -5.98 3.46 -1.63
CA TRP A 41 -7.26 3.72 -0.94
C TRP A 41 -7.16 4.82 0.09
N HIS A 42 -6.04 4.95 0.82
CA HIS A 42 -5.85 6.06 1.75
C HIS A 42 -5.75 7.40 1.02
N HIS A 43 -5.08 7.43 -0.14
CA HIS A 43 -5.01 8.62 -0.98
C HIS A 43 -6.38 9.00 -1.55
N GLU A 44 -7.14 8.05 -2.08
CA GLU A 44 -8.53 8.27 -2.54
C GLU A 44 -9.42 8.80 -1.40
N LEU A 45 -9.32 8.18 -0.22
CA LEU A 45 -10.02 8.64 0.98
C LEU A 45 -9.62 10.06 1.37
N ALA A 46 -8.34 10.42 1.26
CA ALA A 46 -7.86 11.77 1.55
C ALA A 46 -8.40 12.81 0.56
N MET A 47 -8.73 12.41 -0.68
CA MET A 47 -9.37 13.28 -1.66
C MET A 47 -10.87 13.46 -1.37
N GLU A 48 -11.56 12.43 -0.90
CA GLU A 48 -13.00 12.46 -0.61
C GLU A 48 -13.33 13.04 0.77
N ASN A 49 -12.57 12.65 1.80
CA ASN A 49 -12.77 13.06 3.19
C ASN A 49 -11.41 13.23 3.92
N PRO A 50 -10.80 14.42 3.81
CA PRO A 50 -9.50 14.70 4.41
C PRO A 50 -9.48 14.54 5.95
N GLU A 51 -10.58 14.88 6.64
CA GLU A 51 -10.66 14.81 8.10
C GLU A 51 -10.63 13.36 8.60
N LEU A 52 -11.33 12.46 7.91
CA LEU A 52 -11.31 11.05 8.22
C LEU A 52 -9.95 10.42 7.88
N ALA A 53 -9.37 10.79 6.73
CA ALA A 53 -8.05 10.30 6.33
C ALA A 53 -6.95 10.66 7.34
N GLN A 54 -7.02 11.84 7.97
CA GLN A 54 -6.09 12.27 9.02
C GLN A 54 -6.20 11.44 10.32
N GLN A 55 -7.35 10.82 10.57
CA GLN A 55 -7.57 9.96 11.74
C GLN A 55 -7.09 8.53 11.53
N ILE A 56 -6.68 8.19 10.30
CA ILE A 56 -6.28 6.83 9.92
C ILE A 56 -4.78 6.79 9.67
N HIS A 57 -4.08 5.93 10.43
CA HIS A 57 -2.68 5.60 10.18
C HIS A 57 -2.56 4.14 9.73
N ILE A 58 -1.93 3.92 8.58
CA ILE A 58 -1.73 2.59 8.02
C ILE A 58 -0.26 2.20 8.19
N PHE A 59 -0.02 1.10 8.90
CA PHE A 59 1.27 0.46 8.98
C PHE A 59 1.47 -0.53 7.82
N ASN A 60 2.71 -0.71 7.37
CA ASN A 60 3.01 -1.75 6.37
C ASN A 60 2.93 -3.16 6.97
N SER A 61 2.91 -4.18 6.10
CA SER A 61 2.75 -5.59 6.50
C SER A 61 3.89 -6.11 7.40
N PHE A 62 5.06 -5.47 7.39
CA PHE A 62 6.18 -5.83 8.23
C PHE A 62 6.06 -5.35 9.68
N PHE A 63 5.18 -4.39 9.97
CA PHE A 63 5.03 -3.81 11.31
C PHE A 63 4.69 -4.88 12.36
N TYR A 64 3.66 -5.69 12.09
CA TYR A 64 3.22 -6.73 13.01
C TYR A 64 4.26 -7.83 13.18
N SER A 65 4.88 -8.25 12.07
CA SER A 65 5.97 -9.24 12.06
C SER A 65 7.18 -8.82 12.89
N LYS A 66 7.41 -7.51 13.05
CA LYS A 66 8.46 -6.95 13.91
C LYS A 66 8.01 -6.73 15.35
N LEU A 67 6.72 -6.50 15.60
CA LEU A 67 6.17 -6.30 16.95
C LEU A 67 6.13 -7.60 17.77
N ASN A 68 5.92 -8.73 17.10
CA ASN A 68 5.78 -10.05 17.73
C ASN A 68 7.10 -10.85 17.80
N LYS A 69 8.25 -10.19 17.73
CA LYS A 69 9.59 -10.77 17.92
C LYS A 69 10.33 -10.02 19.02
#